data_AF-A0A7V1HU95-F1
#
_entry.id   AF-A0A7V1HU95-F1
#
_cell.length_a   1.000
_cell.length_b   1.000
_cell.length_c   1.000
_cell.angle_alpha   90.00
_cell.angle_beta   90.00
_cell.angle_gamma   90.00
#
_symmetry.space_group_name_H-M   'P 1'
#
loop_
_entity.id
_entity.type
_entity.pdbx_description
1 polymer ?
#
loop_
_entity_poly.entity_id
_entity_poly.type
_entity_poly.pdbx_seq_one_letter_code
_entity_poly.pdbx_strand_id
1 'polypeptide(L)' 'MTSFLQLISNNPLLIIFGTGGIIAVTAIVLGSLTKIVQVRSRERTRREIAAYIAEGSMTPEQGERLMRAGNREDA' A
#
# COMPACT_ATOMS: atom_id res chain seq x y z
N MET A 1 6.41 -29.67 25.61
CA MET A 1 5.92 -28.27 25.49
C MET A 1 6.72 -27.32 26.37
N THR A 2 7.08 -27.71 27.60
CA THR A 2 7.91 -26.91 28.52
C THR A 2 9.34 -26.65 28.01
N SER A 3 9.97 -27.62 27.35
CA SER A 3 11.34 -27.50 26.82
C SER A 3 11.49 -26.46 25.70
N PHE A 4 10.46 -26.28 24.88
CA PHE A 4 10.46 -25.31 23.80
C PHE A 4 10.34 -23.86 24.33
N LEU A 5 9.51 -23.66 25.34
CA LEU A 5 9.36 -22.35 25.99
C LEU A 5 10.63 -21.94 26.76
N GLN A 6 11.32 -22.90 27.37
CA GLN A 6 12.62 -22.64 28.00
C GLN A 6 13.70 -22.23 26.99
N LEU A 7 13.71 -22.84 25.80
CA LEU A 7 14.66 -22.46 24.74
C LEU A 7 14.47 -21.00 24.29
N ILE A 8 13.23 -20.55 24.14
CA ILE A 8 12.90 -19.17 23.77
C ILE A 8 13.23 -18.20 24.92
N SER A 9 12.84 -18.54 26.15
CA SER A 9 13.09 -17.69 27.33
C SER A 9 14.57 -17.54 27.68
N ASN A 10 15.39 -18.55 27.41
CA ASN A 10 16.83 -18.52 27.73
C ASN A 10 17.69 -17.88 26.63
N ASN A 11 17.11 -17.55 25.48
CA ASN A 11 17.84 -16.96 24.34
C ASN A 11 17.13 -15.67 23.88
N PRO A 12 17.37 -14.53 24.55
CA PRO A 12 16.73 -13.26 24.19
C PRO A 12 17.00 -12.83 22.74
N LEU A 13 18.12 -13.27 22.16
CA LEU A 13 18.43 -13.05 20.74
C LEU A 13 17.44 -13.74 19.80
N LEU A 14 16.96 -14.95 20.11
CA LEU A 14 15.98 -15.65 19.28
C LEU A 14 14.61 -14.95 19.27
N ILE A 15 14.24 -14.31 20.38
CA ILE A 15 13.03 -13.50 20.46
C ILE A 15 13.19 -12.26 19.57
N ILE A 16 14.29 -11.52 19.69
CA ILE A 16 14.50 -10.28 18.93
C ILE A 16 14.57 -10.57 17.42
N PHE A 17 15.37 -11.54 17.00
CA PHE A 17 15.52 -11.87 15.57
C PHE A 17 14.31 -12.62 15.01
N GLY A 18 13.71 -13.52 15.77
CA GLY A 18 12.54 -14.30 15.34
C GLY A 18 11.29 -13.42 15.19
N THR A 19 10.97 -12.63 16.21
CA THR A 19 9.80 -11.74 16.17
C THR A 19 10.05 -10.54 15.26
N GLY A 20 11.25 -9.97 15.27
CA GLY A 20 11.63 -8.87 14.37
C GLY A 20 11.57 -9.26 12.89
N GLY A 21 12.03 -10.48 12.55
CA GLY A 21 11.95 -11.01 11.19
C GLY A 21 10.51 -11.15 10.69
N ILE A 22 9.60 -11.66 11.52
CA ILE A 22 8.18 -11.82 11.16
C ILE A 22 7.53 -10.45 10.93
N ILE A 23 7.80 -9.46 11.79
CA ILE A 23 7.28 -8.10 11.65
C ILE A 23 7.79 -7.47 10.36
N ALA A 24 9.09 -7.59 10.07
CA ALA A 24 9.70 -7.03 8.86
C ALA A 24 9.10 -7.63 7.59
N VAL A 25 8.98 -8.96 7.51
CA VAL A 25 8.38 -9.64 6.36
C VAL A 25 6.92 -9.19 6.18
N THR A 26 6.16 -9.14 7.26
CA THR A 26 4.76 -8.71 7.23
C THR A 26 4.63 -7.28 6.72
N ALA A 27 5.45 -6.36 7.22
CA ALA A 27 5.45 -4.96 6.81
C ALA A 27 5.80 -4.80 5.31
N ILE A 28 6.80 -5.55 4.82
CA ILE A 28 7.20 -5.51 3.40
C ILE A 28 6.07 -6.01 2.49
N VAL A 29 5.43 -7.12 2.86
CA VAL A 29 4.32 -7.70 2.07
C VAL A 29 3.14 -6.74 2.03
N LEU A 30 2.70 -6.23 3.18
CA LEU A 30 1.60 -5.28 3.26
C LEU A 30 1.90 -3.96 2.54
N GLY A 31 3.12 -3.45 2.68
CA GLY A 31 3.58 -2.26 1.97
C GLY A 31 3.57 -2.43 0.46
N SER A 32 4.03 -3.59 -0.03
CA SER A 32 4.03 -3.93 -1.46
C SER A 32 2.60 -4.01 -2.02
N LEU A 33 1.69 -4.69 -1.31
CA LEU A 33 0.29 -4.79 -1.71
C LEU A 33 -0.39 -3.42 -1.79
N THR A 34 -0.14 -2.57 -0.79
CA THR A 34 -0.70 -1.20 -0.75
C THR A 34 -0.28 -0.40 -1.98
N LYS A 35 1.00 -0.46 -2.37
CA LYS A 35 1.50 0.22 -3.57
C LYS A 35 0.84 -0.30 -4.84
N ILE A 36 0.67 -1.62 -4.97
CA ILE A 36 0.01 -2.23 -6.15
C ILE A 36 -1.43 -1.72 -6.28
N VAL A 37 -2.18 -1.71 -5.18
CA VAL A 37 -3.57 -1.22 -5.18
C VAL A 37 -3.63 0.25 -5.53
N GLN A 38 -2.76 1.08 -4.97
CA GLN A 38 -2.70 2.52 -5.28
C GLN A 38 -2.41 2.77 -6.76
N VAL A 39 -1.42 2.08 -7.35
CA VAL A 39 -1.08 2.22 -8.77
C VAL A 39 -2.25 1.82 -9.66
N ARG A 40 -2.89 0.68 -9.36
CA ARG A 40 -4.06 0.21 -10.11
C ARG A 40 -5.25 1.16 -10.01
N SER A 41 -5.51 1.70 -8.83
CA SER A 41 -6.58 2.68 -8.63
C SER A 41 -6.33 3.94 -9.45
N ARG A 42 -5.10 4.47 -9.45
CA ARG A 42 -4.73 5.65 -10.24
C ARG A 42 -4.86 5.41 -11.75
N GLU A 43 -4.38 4.26 -12.23
CA GLU A 43 -4.55 3.82 -13.62
C GLU A 43 -6.02 3.75 -14.03
N ARG A 44 -6.85 3.15 -13.17
CA ARG A 44 -8.30 3.00 -13.41
C ARG A 44 -8.97 4.37 -13.48
N THR A 45 -8.73 5.25 -12.51
CA THR A 45 -9.30 6.60 -12.52
C THR A 45 -8.87 7.40 -13.75
N ARG A 46 -7.61 7.28 -14.22
CA ARG A 46 -7.19 7.92 -15.47
C ARG A 46 -7.98 7.44 -16.69
N ARG A 47 -8.26 6.13 -16.78
CA ARG A 47 -9.06 5.55 -17.87
C ARG A 47 -10.52 5.99 -17.81
N GLU A 48 -11.09 6.05 -16.61
CA GLU A 48 -12.45 6.55 -16.40
C GLU A 48 -12.58 8.02 -16.77
N ILE A 49 -11.63 8.88 -16.37
CA ILE A 49 -11.59 10.29 -16.79
C ILE A 49 -11.53 10.40 -18.32
N ALA A 50 -10.69 9.62 -18.98
CA ALA A 50 -10.60 9.62 -20.44
C ALA A 50 -11.92 9.20 -21.12
N ALA A 51 -12.61 8.19 -20.56
CA ALA A 51 -13.91 7.77 -21.05
C ALA A 51 -14.97 8.87 -20.87
N TYR A 52 -15.05 9.53 -19.70
CA TYR A 52 -15.99 10.62 -19.48
C TYR A 52 -15.75 11.83 -20.37
N ILE A 53 -14.48 12.12 -20.71
CA ILE A 53 -14.15 13.16 -21.70
C ILE A 53 -14.60 12.73 -23.10
N ALA A 54 -14.37 11.48 -23.49
CA ALA A 54 -14.78 10.96 -24.79
C ALA A 54 -16.31 10.89 -24.95
N GLU A 55 -17.04 10.58 -23.87
CA GLU A 55 -18.50 10.60 -23.80
C GLU A 55 -19.07 12.03 -23.73
N GLY A 56 -18.23 13.03 -23.46
CA GLY A 56 -18.63 14.45 -23.32
C GLY A 56 -19.32 14.79 -22.00
N SER A 57 -19.33 13.88 -21.03
CA SER A 57 -19.90 14.09 -19.68
C SER A 57 -18.95 14.84 -18.73
N MET A 58 -17.69 15.05 -19.15
CA MET A 58 -16.67 15.83 -18.45
C MET A 58 -15.85 16.64 -19.44
N THR A 59 -15.50 17.90 -19.11
CA THR A 59 -14.59 18.68 -19.97
C THR A 59 -13.13 18.29 -19.72
N PRO A 60 -12.23 18.44 -20.72
CA PRO A 60 -10.80 18.21 -20.54
C PRO A 60 -10.19 18.98 -19.36
N GLU A 61 -10.61 20.22 -19.13
CA GLU A 61 -10.12 21.06 -18.03
C GLU A 61 -10.59 20.54 -16.66
N GLN A 62 -11.79 19.95 -16.59
CA GLN A 62 -12.26 19.26 -15.39
C GLN A 62 -11.44 18.00 -15.12
N GLY A 63 -11.14 17.22 -16.17
CA GLY A 63 -10.26 16.06 -16.08
C GLY A 63 -8.85 16.41 -15.60
N GLU A 64 -8.25 17.47 -16.13
CA GLU A 64 -6.94 17.96 -15.69
C GLU A 64 -6.95 18.30 -14.19
N ARG A 65 -7.99 19.01 -13.72
CA ARG A 65 -8.15 19.37 -12.31
C ARG A 65 -8.26 18.14 -11.41
N LEU A 66 -9.03 17.12 -11.81
CA LEU A 66 -9.17 15.86 -11.06
C LEU A 66 -7.85 15.10 -10.99
N MET A 67 -7.09 15.05 -12.09
CA MET A 67 -5.77 14.40 -12.12
C MET A 67 -4.75 15.11 -11.22
N ARG A 68 -4.88 16.43 -11.03
CA ARG A 68 -4.01 17.23 -10.17
C ARG A 68 -4.44 17.24 -8.70
N ALA A 69 -5.70 16.93 -8.39
CA ALA A 69 -6.22 16.94 -7.02
C ALA A 69 -5.52 15.92 -6.10
N GLY A 70 -5.09 14.77 -6.63
CA GLY A 70 -4.37 13.73 -5.87
C GLY A 70 -2.89 14.02 -5.59
N ASN A 71 -2.37 15.18 -6.00
CA ASN A 71 -0.97 15.60 -5.81
C ASN A 71 -0.79 16.68 -4.73
N ARG A 72 -1.87 17.15 -4.07
CA ARG A 72 -1.71 17.97 -2.87
C ARG A 72 -1.29 17.08 -1.70
N GLU A 73 -0.13 17.38 -1.14
CA GLU A 73 0.33 16.93 0.17
C GLU A 73 -0.61 17.46 1.27
N ASP A 74 -1.83 16.95 1.34
CA ASP A 74 -2.76 17.28 2.42
C ASP A 74 -3.11 15.99 3.18
N ALA A 75 -2.46 15.85 4.35
CA ALA A 75 -2.56 14.83 5.41
C ALA A 75 -1.62 13.61 5.35
#